data_AF-A0A0F9BJ32-F1
#
_entry.id   AF-A0A0F9BJ32-F1
#
_cell.length_a   1.000
_cell.length_b   1.000
_cell.length_c   1.000
_cell.angle_alpha   90.00
_cell.angle_beta   90.00
_cell.angle_gamma   90.00
#
_symmetry.space_group_name_H-M   'P 1'
#
loop_
_entity.id
_entity.type
_entity.pdbx_description
1 polymer ?
#
loop_
_entity_poly.entity_id
_entity_poly.type
_entity_poly.pdbx_seq_one_letter_code
_entity_poly.pdbx_strand_id
1 'polypeptide(L)'
;MQRQFDLHVHSWYSYDATVSPERVFGAAEAAGVTAVAIADHHNMDGFEAFAAAAREYPAVRWVPAMEASVGTDFGGFDVVALGVPPDAPRRLAEVVDEFRRWMRTFNRRLLVGFEALGVPFAREQAQEMLSGWRPGPAKAIQGEVRLPNVGLKAWLIERGVIAGEDAFSPLIQKAFERADGRPPLPRAEDVLPRFQAVGAALILAHPGGFLARHGPDELDALIRQTGV
;
A
#
# COMPACT_ATOMS: atom_id res chain seq x y z
N MET A 1 -2.63 20.67 -25.84
CA MET A 1 -2.76 19.21 -25.67
C MET A 1 -3.37 18.95 -24.31
N GLN A 2 -4.40 18.13 -24.23
CA GLN A 2 -5.02 17.71 -22.97
C GLN A 2 -4.02 16.82 -22.23
N ARG A 3 -3.64 17.17 -21.00
CA ARG A 3 -2.74 16.34 -20.20
C ARG A 3 -3.54 15.18 -19.65
N GLN A 4 -3.14 13.95 -20.00
CA GLN A 4 -3.63 12.74 -19.34
C GLN A 4 -2.66 12.37 -18.22
N PHE A 5 -3.20 12.01 -17.07
CA PHE A 5 -2.44 11.70 -15.86
C PHE A 5 -3.01 10.46 -15.19
N ASP A 6 -2.12 9.68 -14.61
CA ASP A 6 -2.45 8.59 -13.69
C ASP A 6 -1.71 8.83 -12.37
N LEU A 7 -2.44 9.22 -11.33
CA LEU A 7 -1.85 9.72 -10.09
C LEU A 7 -1.85 8.68 -8.97
N HIS A 8 -2.17 7.42 -9.27
CA HIS A 8 -2.22 6.36 -8.27
C HIS A 8 -1.89 5.00 -8.89
N VAL A 9 -0.59 4.77 -9.14
CA VAL A 9 -0.07 3.50 -9.67
C VAL A 9 0.90 2.86 -8.69
N HIS A 10 0.90 1.53 -8.61
CA HIS A 10 1.81 0.78 -7.73
C HIS A 10 2.84 0.01 -8.57
N SER A 11 4.04 -0.13 -8.01
CA SER A 11 5.15 -0.90 -8.53
C SER A 11 5.46 -2.09 -7.61
N TRP A 12 6.41 -2.94 -8.00
CA TRP A 12 6.89 -4.03 -7.16
C TRP A 12 7.54 -3.63 -5.81
N TYR A 13 7.69 -2.32 -5.54
CA TYR A 13 8.11 -1.80 -4.24
C TYR A 13 6.90 -1.62 -3.30
N SER A 14 5.67 -1.69 -3.82
CA SER A 14 4.48 -1.93 -3.01
C SER A 14 4.29 -3.43 -2.80
N TYR A 15 3.67 -3.79 -1.68
CA TYR A 15 3.42 -5.19 -1.35
C TYR A 15 2.29 -5.83 -2.17
N ASP A 16 1.56 -5.06 -2.96
CA ASP A 16 0.35 -5.47 -3.69
C ASP A 16 0.47 -5.40 -5.22
N ALA A 17 1.65 -5.04 -5.74
CA ALA A 17 1.92 -4.96 -7.17
C ALA A 17 3.18 -5.72 -7.57
N THR A 18 3.27 -6.06 -8.85
CA THR A 18 4.36 -6.90 -9.42
C THR A 18 5.05 -6.25 -10.62
N VAL A 19 4.64 -5.04 -10.99
CA VAL A 19 5.10 -4.33 -12.19
C VAL A 19 6.38 -3.54 -11.87
N SER A 20 7.39 -3.63 -12.74
CA SER A 20 8.62 -2.86 -12.58
C SER A 20 8.39 -1.37 -12.92
N PRO A 21 9.20 -0.45 -12.38
CA PRO A 21 9.10 0.98 -12.71
C PRO A 21 9.13 1.25 -14.22
N GLU A 22 10.04 0.62 -14.94
CA GLU A 22 10.20 0.79 -16.39
C GLU A 22 8.92 0.39 -17.15
N ARG A 23 8.28 -0.71 -16.72
CA ARG A 23 7.00 -1.15 -17.30
C ARG A 23 5.88 -0.16 -17.01
N VAL A 24 5.86 0.48 -15.83
CA VAL A 24 4.88 1.53 -15.51
C VAL A 24 5.03 2.70 -16.49
N PHE A 25 6.25 3.22 -16.67
CA PHE A 25 6.49 4.35 -17.59
C PHE A 25 6.24 3.98 -19.06
N GLY A 26 6.67 2.81 -19.51
CA GLY A 26 6.41 2.35 -20.88
C GLY A 26 4.92 2.15 -21.17
N ALA A 27 4.16 1.62 -20.21
CA ALA A 27 2.70 1.51 -20.35
C ALA A 27 2.02 2.88 -20.38
N ALA A 28 2.47 3.83 -19.54
CA ALA A 28 1.97 5.19 -19.53
C ALA A 28 2.21 5.89 -20.87
N GLU A 29 3.43 5.79 -21.43
CA GLU A 29 3.77 6.38 -22.73
C GLU A 29 2.90 5.78 -23.85
N ALA A 30 2.78 4.45 -23.90
CA ALA A 30 1.94 3.75 -24.88
C ALA A 30 0.46 4.13 -24.79
N ALA A 31 -0.03 4.46 -23.59
CA ALA A 31 -1.39 4.92 -23.35
C ALA A 31 -1.61 6.42 -23.59
N GLY A 32 -0.55 7.19 -23.91
CA GLY A 32 -0.63 8.65 -24.06
C GLY A 32 -0.73 9.42 -22.73
N VAL A 33 -0.43 8.76 -21.61
CA VAL A 33 -0.36 9.38 -20.28
C VAL A 33 0.92 10.21 -20.18
N THR A 34 0.77 11.49 -19.85
CA THR A 34 1.85 12.48 -19.82
C THR A 34 2.45 12.70 -18.43
N ALA A 35 1.81 12.17 -17.39
CA ALA A 35 2.33 12.20 -16.03
C ALA A 35 1.83 10.99 -15.23
N VAL A 36 2.73 10.36 -14.47
CA VAL A 36 2.41 9.22 -13.60
C VAL A 36 2.95 9.45 -12.19
N ALA A 37 2.12 9.12 -11.18
CA ALA A 37 2.57 9.01 -9.80
C ALA A 37 2.63 7.55 -9.39
N ILE A 38 3.84 7.06 -9.12
CA ILE A 38 4.02 5.76 -8.48
C ILE A 38 3.87 6.00 -6.98
N ALA A 39 2.74 5.60 -6.43
CA ALA A 39 2.29 5.87 -5.06
C ALA A 39 2.29 4.59 -4.22
N ASP A 40 3.44 3.92 -4.14
CA ASP A 40 3.55 2.64 -3.44
C ASP A 40 3.12 2.73 -1.98
N HIS A 41 2.56 1.63 -1.46
CA HIS A 41 2.09 1.60 -0.09
C HIS A 41 3.23 1.76 0.91
N HIS A 42 3.07 2.80 1.74
CA HIS A 42 3.77 3.00 3.00
C HIS A 42 5.29 3.18 2.93
N ASN A 43 5.85 3.33 1.73
CA ASN A 43 7.28 3.49 1.54
C ASN A 43 7.61 4.35 0.31
N MET A 44 8.85 4.84 0.27
CA MET A 44 9.43 5.58 -0.86
C MET A 44 10.73 4.91 -1.33
N ASP A 45 10.92 3.63 -1.02
CA ASP A 45 12.19 2.92 -1.24
C ASP A 45 12.52 2.77 -2.73
N GLY A 46 11.53 2.90 -3.61
CA GLY A 46 11.71 2.85 -5.06
C GLY A 46 12.04 4.20 -5.73
N PHE A 47 12.08 5.32 -5.01
CA PHE A 47 12.20 6.66 -5.62
C PHE A 47 13.41 6.83 -6.53
N GLU A 48 14.57 6.29 -6.16
CA GLU A 48 15.76 6.34 -7.01
C GLU A 48 15.56 5.55 -8.32
N ALA A 49 14.93 4.37 -8.23
CA ALA A 49 14.59 3.56 -9.39
C ALA A 49 13.52 4.23 -10.27
N PHE A 50 12.54 4.90 -9.68
CA PHE A 50 11.51 5.64 -10.42
C PHE A 50 12.12 6.83 -11.17
N ALA A 51 13.01 7.58 -10.52
CA ALA A 51 13.75 8.68 -11.14
C ALA A 51 14.70 8.20 -12.25
N ALA A 52 15.30 7.01 -12.10
CA ALA A 52 16.10 6.39 -13.14
C ALA A 52 15.23 5.98 -14.33
N ALA A 53 14.15 5.23 -14.11
CA ALA A 53 13.23 4.80 -15.16
C ALA A 53 12.61 6.00 -15.90
N ALA A 54 12.17 7.04 -15.19
CA ALA A 54 11.58 8.24 -15.78
C ALA A 54 12.51 8.96 -16.78
N ARG A 55 13.84 8.85 -16.62
CA ARG A 55 14.81 9.44 -17.55
C ARG A 55 14.80 8.76 -18.92
N GLU A 56 14.42 7.49 -18.98
CA GLU A 56 14.30 6.72 -20.23
C GLU A 56 12.99 7.02 -20.97
N TYR A 57 12.01 7.65 -20.31
CA TYR A 57 10.67 7.96 -20.85
C TYR A 57 10.35 9.47 -20.76
N PRO A 58 11.04 10.34 -21.51
CA PRO A 58 10.94 11.79 -21.37
C PRO A 58 9.55 12.38 -21.69
N ALA A 59 8.67 11.62 -22.36
CA ALA A 59 7.29 12.01 -22.62
C ALA A 59 6.37 11.86 -21.38
N VAL A 60 6.80 11.11 -20.37
CA VAL A 60 6.02 10.80 -19.16
C VAL A 60 6.71 11.41 -17.94
N ARG A 61 6.09 12.43 -17.35
CA ARG A 61 6.59 13.04 -16.12
C ARG A 61 6.33 12.12 -14.92
N TRP A 62 7.37 11.78 -14.18
CA TRP A 62 7.19 11.21 -12.84
C TRP A 62 6.77 12.27 -11.82
N VAL A 63 5.78 11.93 -10.99
CA VAL A 63 5.35 12.71 -9.82
C VAL A 63 5.64 11.87 -8.57
N PRO A 64 6.53 12.31 -7.66
CA PRO A 64 6.82 11.58 -6.43
C PRO A 64 5.57 11.46 -5.55
N ALA A 65 5.26 10.26 -5.08
CA ALA A 65 4.09 10.01 -4.25
C ALA A 65 4.30 8.82 -3.31
N MET A 66 3.45 8.72 -2.29
CA MET A 66 3.33 7.54 -1.45
C MET A 66 1.88 7.39 -1.00
N GLU A 67 1.34 6.18 -1.02
CA GLU A 67 0.03 5.91 -0.42
C GLU A 67 0.19 5.47 1.03
N ALA A 68 -0.55 6.10 1.94
CA ALA A 68 -0.53 5.82 3.36
C ALA A 68 -1.92 5.35 3.84
N SER A 69 -1.96 4.17 4.47
CA SER A 69 -3.18 3.67 5.13
C SER A 69 -3.22 4.17 6.56
N VAL A 70 -4.17 5.04 6.89
CA VAL A 70 -4.26 5.66 8.22
C VAL A 70 -5.61 5.39 8.87
N GLY A 71 -5.63 5.43 10.20
CA GLY A 71 -6.83 5.21 11.01
C GLY A 71 -7.35 6.48 11.66
N THR A 72 -8.67 6.58 11.76
CA THR A 72 -9.40 7.51 12.64
C THR A 72 -10.42 6.73 13.47
N ASP A 73 -11.21 7.43 14.28
CA ASP A 73 -12.31 6.82 15.02
C ASP A 73 -13.47 6.39 14.10
N PHE A 74 -13.53 6.92 12.87
CA PHE A 74 -14.46 6.48 11.83
C PHE A 74 -13.97 5.21 11.09
N GLY A 75 -12.71 4.81 11.30
CA GLY A 75 -12.10 3.65 10.65
C GLY A 75 -10.88 4.00 9.81
N GLY A 76 -10.42 3.00 9.05
CA GLY A 76 -9.24 3.10 8.18
C GLY A 76 -9.58 3.60 6.77
N PHE A 77 -8.70 4.43 6.22
CA PHE A 77 -8.74 4.94 4.85
C PHE A 77 -7.33 5.13 4.31
N ASP A 78 -7.22 5.25 2.99
CA ASP A 78 -5.94 5.46 2.32
C ASP A 78 -5.82 6.90 1.79
N VAL A 79 -4.60 7.44 1.84
CA VAL A 79 -4.29 8.79 1.37
C VAL A 79 -3.07 8.74 0.48
N VAL A 80 -3.18 9.30 -0.73
CA VAL A 80 -2.01 9.55 -1.57
C VAL A 80 -1.40 10.90 -1.17
N ALA A 81 -0.17 10.86 -0.67
CA ALA A 81 0.67 12.04 -0.48
C ALA A 81 1.40 12.35 -1.79
N LEU A 82 0.81 13.20 -2.63
CA LEU A 82 1.28 13.53 -3.97
C LEU A 82 2.25 14.72 -3.96
N GLY A 83 3.30 14.64 -4.78
CA GLY A 83 4.24 15.74 -5.00
C GLY A 83 5.22 15.96 -3.84
N VAL A 84 5.57 14.92 -3.10
CA VAL A 84 6.57 15.00 -2.03
C VAL A 84 7.94 15.47 -2.58
N PRO A 85 8.73 16.26 -1.81
CA PRO A 85 10.02 16.75 -2.28
C PRO A 85 11.07 15.64 -2.37
N PRO A 86 12.17 15.83 -3.13
CA PRO A 86 13.22 14.81 -3.28
C PRO A 86 13.85 14.34 -1.97
N ASP A 87 13.88 15.17 -0.93
CA ASP A 87 14.43 14.82 0.38
C ASP A 87 13.38 14.24 1.36
N ALA A 88 12.15 14.01 0.90
CA ALA A 88 11.07 13.41 1.68
C ALA A 88 11.42 12.05 2.30
N PRO A 89 12.13 11.11 1.62
CA PRO A 89 12.52 9.83 2.24
C PRO A 89 13.30 10.02 3.55
N ARG A 90 14.15 11.04 3.61
CA ARG A 90 14.90 11.40 4.83
C ARG A 90 13.99 12.06 5.87
N ARG A 91 13.14 13.00 5.45
CA ARG A 91 12.27 13.78 6.37
C ARG A 91 11.11 12.98 6.95
N LEU A 92 10.68 11.92 6.27
CA LEU A 92 9.56 11.05 6.65
C LEU A 92 10.02 9.65 7.07
N ALA A 93 11.31 9.46 7.34
CA ALA A 93 11.87 8.15 7.71
C ALA A 93 11.13 7.50 8.89
N GLU A 94 10.78 8.29 9.91
CA GLU A 94 10.05 7.78 11.08
C GLU A 94 8.63 7.30 10.75
N VAL A 95 7.95 7.97 9.80
CA VAL A 95 6.63 7.56 9.30
C VAL A 95 6.74 6.23 8.56
N VAL A 96 7.72 6.11 7.66
CA VAL A 96 7.97 4.87 6.92
C VAL A 96 8.34 3.73 7.89
N ASP A 97 9.14 4.00 8.92
CA ASP A 97 9.50 2.98 9.91
C ASP A 97 8.31 2.55 10.78
N GLU A 98 7.38 3.45 11.07
CA GLU A 98 6.12 3.12 11.74
C GLU A 98 5.29 2.14 10.90
N PHE A 99 5.13 2.43 9.61
CA PHE A 99 4.44 1.51 8.72
C PHE A 99 5.16 0.17 8.56
N ARG A 100 6.50 0.17 8.50
CA ARG A 100 7.27 -1.08 8.49
C ARG A 100 7.02 -1.92 9.74
N ARG A 101 6.94 -1.29 10.93
CA ARG A 101 6.58 -1.99 12.17
C ARG A 101 5.14 -2.53 12.12
N TRP A 102 4.21 -1.73 11.60
CA TRP A 102 2.82 -2.14 11.43
C TRP A 102 2.69 -3.35 10.51
N MET A 103 3.32 -3.33 9.32
CA MET A 103 3.30 -4.41 8.35
C MET A 103 3.85 -5.73 8.93
N ARG A 104 4.98 -5.68 9.66
CA ARG A 104 5.54 -6.86 10.35
C ARG A 104 4.61 -7.38 11.43
N THR A 105 3.99 -6.49 12.19
CA THR A 105 3.02 -6.87 13.22
C THR A 105 1.77 -7.49 12.61
N PHE A 106 1.30 -6.96 11.48
CA PHE A 106 0.18 -7.49 10.71
C PHE A 106 0.46 -8.93 10.28
N ASN A 107 1.60 -9.18 9.64
CA ASN A 107 1.99 -10.53 9.23
C ASN A 107 2.10 -11.47 10.43
N ARG A 108 2.80 -11.06 11.49
CA ARG A 108 2.97 -11.88 12.70
C ARG A 108 1.63 -12.30 13.28
N ARG A 109 0.69 -11.36 13.46
CA ARG A 109 -0.63 -11.66 14.00
C ARG A 109 -1.44 -12.54 13.05
N LEU A 110 -1.36 -12.31 11.74
CA LEU A 110 -2.02 -13.17 10.77
C LEU A 110 -1.52 -14.62 10.86
N LEU A 111 -0.21 -14.84 10.96
CA LEU A 111 0.39 -16.16 11.07
C LEU A 111 0.01 -16.87 12.38
N VAL A 112 0.02 -16.17 13.53
CA VAL A 112 -0.48 -16.71 14.80
C VAL A 112 -1.95 -17.11 14.67
N GLY A 113 -2.74 -16.28 13.99
CA GLY A 113 -4.15 -16.54 13.75
C GLY A 113 -4.39 -17.78 12.89
N PHE A 114 -3.60 -17.94 11.84
CA PHE A 114 -3.62 -19.12 10.97
C PHE A 114 -3.21 -20.39 11.72
N GLU A 115 -2.16 -20.34 12.52
CA GLU A 115 -1.73 -21.45 13.37
C GLU A 115 -2.86 -21.90 14.31
N ALA A 116 -3.51 -20.96 15.00
CA ALA A 116 -4.63 -21.24 15.90
C ALA A 116 -5.87 -21.81 15.20
N LEU A 117 -6.03 -21.56 13.89
CA LEU A 117 -7.11 -22.09 13.07
C LEU A 117 -6.72 -23.38 12.32
N GLY A 118 -5.48 -23.85 12.44
CA GLY A 118 -4.98 -25.00 11.69
C GLY A 118 -4.82 -24.73 10.19
N VAL A 119 -4.72 -23.46 9.78
CA VAL A 119 -4.45 -23.08 8.38
C VAL A 119 -2.98 -23.38 8.09
N PRO A 120 -2.65 -24.16 7.04
CA PRO A 120 -1.28 -24.62 6.76
C PRO A 120 -0.41 -23.52 6.10
N PHE A 121 -0.45 -22.29 6.62
CA PHE A 121 0.32 -21.15 6.12
C PHE A 121 1.18 -20.57 7.24
N ALA A 122 2.44 -20.96 7.28
CA ALA A 122 3.40 -20.56 8.29
C ALA A 122 4.44 -19.56 7.74
N ARG A 123 5.47 -19.29 8.53
CA ARG A 123 6.54 -18.34 8.21
C ARG A 123 7.24 -18.68 6.89
N GLU A 124 7.42 -19.96 6.60
CA GLU A 124 8.09 -20.45 5.40
C GLU A 124 7.30 -20.08 4.14
N GLN A 125 5.98 -20.35 4.13
CA GLN A 125 5.11 -19.97 3.00
C GLN A 125 5.01 -18.46 2.83
N ALA A 126 4.97 -17.72 3.95
CA ALA A 126 4.99 -16.25 3.92
C ALA A 126 6.28 -15.72 3.27
N GLN A 127 7.44 -16.28 3.63
CA GLN A 127 8.73 -15.88 3.07
C GLN A 127 8.87 -16.24 1.58
N GLU A 128 8.39 -17.42 1.18
CA GLU A 128 8.34 -17.85 -0.21
C GLU A 128 7.49 -16.88 -1.04
N MET A 129 6.26 -16.59 -0.58
CA MET A 129 5.34 -15.67 -1.24
C MET A 129 5.93 -14.26 -1.38
N LEU A 130 6.46 -13.71 -0.29
CA LEU A 130 7.09 -12.38 -0.30
C LEU A 130 8.33 -12.32 -1.20
N SER A 131 9.00 -13.45 -1.45
CA SER A 131 10.15 -13.53 -2.35
C SER A 131 9.72 -13.61 -3.81
N GLY A 132 8.62 -14.29 -4.12
CA GLY A 132 8.09 -14.38 -5.49
C GLY A 132 7.39 -13.10 -5.96
N TRP A 133 6.70 -12.40 -5.06
CA TRP A 133 5.92 -11.19 -5.39
C TRP A 133 6.76 -9.91 -5.52
N ARG A 134 7.98 -9.89 -4.96
CA ARG A 134 8.86 -8.72 -4.98
C ARG A 134 10.17 -9.03 -5.70
N PRO A 135 10.15 -9.18 -7.02
CA PRO A 135 11.36 -9.40 -7.80
C PRO A 135 12.27 -8.16 -7.77
N GLY A 136 13.57 -8.37 -7.93
CA GLY A 136 14.55 -7.28 -8.03
C GLY A 136 15.05 -6.75 -6.67
N PRO A 137 15.47 -5.46 -6.60
CA PRO A 137 16.18 -4.91 -5.44
C PRO A 137 15.27 -4.60 -4.24
N ALA A 138 13.94 -4.51 -4.44
CA ALA A 138 12.98 -4.13 -3.39
C ALA A 138 13.10 -5.00 -2.14
N LYS A 139 13.26 -6.33 -2.31
CA LYS A 139 13.44 -7.27 -1.20
C LYS A 139 14.66 -6.95 -0.33
N ALA A 140 15.78 -6.60 -0.94
CA ALA A 140 17.03 -6.31 -0.24
C ALA A 140 16.95 -4.99 0.56
N ILE A 141 16.12 -4.04 0.10
CA ILE A 141 15.95 -2.73 0.72
C ILE A 141 14.90 -2.79 1.84
N GLN A 142 13.77 -3.46 1.60
CA GLN A 142 12.59 -3.39 2.47
C GLN A 142 12.53 -4.48 3.54
N GLY A 143 13.22 -5.61 3.34
CA GLY A 143 13.09 -6.77 4.21
C GLY A 143 11.66 -7.35 4.16
N GLU A 144 11.02 -7.53 5.31
CA GLU A 144 9.65 -8.05 5.41
C GLU A 144 8.60 -6.92 5.30
N VAL A 145 7.71 -7.02 4.31
CA VAL A 145 6.53 -6.16 4.12
C VAL A 145 5.25 -6.98 4.28
N ARG A 146 4.09 -6.32 4.25
CA ARG A 146 2.77 -6.98 4.36
C ARG A 146 2.60 -8.07 3.30
N LEU A 147 1.92 -9.16 3.66
CA LEU A 147 1.56 -10.19 2.67
C LEU A 147 0.56 -9.65 1.63
N PRO A 148 0.77 -9.89 0.32
CA PRO A 148 -0.16 -9.49 -0.73
C PRO A 148 -1.50 -10.22 -0.55
N ASN A 149 -2.61 -9.47 -0.49
CA ASN A 149 -3.94 -10.08 -0.43
C ASN A 149 -4.21 -10.97 -1.65
N VAL A 150 -3.82 -10.54 -2.85
CA VAL A 150 -4.05 -11.29 -4.10
C VAL A 150 -3.32 -12.63 -4.06
N GLY A 151 -2.01 -12.61 -3.75
CA GLY A 151 -1.20 -13.82 -3.63
C GLY A 151 -1.66 -14.75 -2.53
N LEU A 152 -1.97 -14.23 -1.34
CA LEU A 152 -2.45 -15.03 -0.22
C LEU A 152 -3.81 -15.66 -0.51
N LYS A 153 -4.74 -14.90 -1.10
CA LYS A 153 -6.05 -15.41 -1.50
C LYS A 153 -5.92 -16.56 -2.51
N ALA A 154 -5.14 -16.36 -3.57
CA ALA A 154 -4.91 -17.40 -4.59
C ALA A 154 -4.31 -18.67 -3.96
N TRP A 155 -3.28 -18.51 -3.12
CA TRP A 155 -2.63 -19.62 -2.42
C TRP A 155 -3.62 -20.44 -1.56
N LEU A 156 -4.53 -19.77 -0.86
CA LEU A 156 -5.54 -20.42 0.01
C LEU A 156 -6.60 -21.17 -0.80
N ILE A 157 -7.02 -20.61 -1.94
CA ILE A 157 -7.97 -21.27 -2.86
C ILE A 157 -7.33 -22.50 -3.51
N GLU A 158 -6.12 -22.36 -4.06
CA GLU A 158 -5.40 -23.44 -4.74
C GLU A 158 -5.17 -24.68 -3.85
N ARG A 159 -5.05 -24.46 -2.53
CA ARG A 159 -4.86 -25.54 -1.55
C ARG A 159 -6.13 -26.02 -0.89
N GLY A 160 -7.29 -25.51 -1.33
CA GLY A 160 -8.59 -25.90 -0.80
C GLY A 160 -8.84 -25.47 0.65
N VAL A 161 -8.09 -24.48 1.16
CA VAL A 161 -8.32 -23.92 2.50
C VAL A 161 -9.61 -23.10 2.52
N ILE A 162 -9.89 -22.40 1.41
CA ILE A 162 -11.15 -21.69 1.18
C ILE A 162 -11.74 -22.09 -0.18
N ALA A 163 -13.07 -22.10 -0.29
CA ALA A 163 -13.77 -22.53 -1.50
C ALA A 163 -13.76 -21.47 -2.62
N GLY A 164 -13.60 -20.19 -2.27
CA GLY A 164 -13.72 -19.07 -3.19
C GLY A 164 -13.29 -17.75 -2.57
N GLU A 165 -13.35 -16.69 -3.37
CA GLU A 165 -12.87 -15.36 -2.96
C GLU A 165 -13.67 -14.74 -1.81
N ASP A 166 -14.98 -15.01 -1.76
CA ASP A 166 -15.92 -14.54 -0.74
C ASP A 166 -15.57 -15.03 0.66
N ALA A 167 -14.95 -16.20 0.78
CA ALA A 167 -14.47 -16.78 2.03
C ALA A 167 -13.15 -16.16 2.54
N PHE A 168 -12.46 -15.34 1.75
CA PHE A 168 -11.17 -14.75 2.15
C PHE A 168 -11.31 -13.80 3.35
N SER A 169 -12.10 -12.74 3.22
CA SER A 169 -12.26 -11.75 4.29
C SER A 169 -12.75 -12.34 5.62
N PRO A 170 -13.76 -13.25 5.63
CA PRO A 170 -14.15 -13.96 6.85
C PRO A 170 -13.03 -14.79 7.49
N LEU A 171 -12.20 -15.47 6.70
CA LEU A 171 -11.06 -16.23 7.23
C LEU A 171 -10.00 -15.30 7.85
N ILE A 172 -9.64 -14.21 7.16
CA ILE A 172 -8.67 -13.23 7.65
C ILE A 172 -9.16 -12.60 8.96
N GLN A 173 -10.45 -12.25 9.04
CA GLN A 173 -11.06 -11.74 10.27
C GLN A 173 -10.94 -12.75 11.42
N LYS A 174 -11.36 -14.00 11.21
CA LYS A 174 -11.23 -15.06 12.21
C LYS A 174 -9.79 -15.27 12.66
N ALA A 175 -8.83 -15.20 11.75
CA ALA A 175 -7.41 -15.33 12.08
C ALA A 175 -6.97 -14.21 13.04
N PHE A 176 -7.33 -12.96 12.75
CA PHE A 176 -7.01 -11.84 13.66
C PHE A 176 -7.70 -11.95 15.02
N GLU A 177 -8.94 -12.44 15.08
CA GLU A 177 -9.63 -12.72 16.35
C GLU A 177 -8.88 -13.74 17.23
N ARG A 178 -8.04 -14.59 16.63
CA ARG A 178 -7.16 -15.53 17.35
C ARG A 178 -5.79 -14.95 17.73
N ALA A 179 -5.45 -13.74 17.28
CA ALA A 179 -4.11 -13.19 17.37
C ALA A 179 -4.07 -11.73 17.83
N ASP A 180 -4.80 -11.42 18.92
CA ASP A 180 -4.87 -10.08 19.52
C ASP A 180 -5.42 -9.00 18.57
N GLY A 181 -6.31 -9.41 17.66
CA GLY A 181 -6.96 -8.53 16.71
C GLY A 181 -6.05 -8.01 15.60
N ARG A 182 -6.64 -7.31 14.63
CA ARG A 182 -5.88 -6.62 13.58
C ARG A 182 -5.07 -5.48 14.23
N PRO A 183 -3.77 -5.33 13.94
CA PRO A 183 -3.03 -4.21 14.51
C PRO A 183 -3.63 -2.88 14.00
N PRO A 184 -3.83 -1.89 14.90
CA PRO A 184 -4.39 -0.62 14.51
C PRO A 184 -3.49 0.05 13.47
N LEU A 185 -4.10 0.75 12.51
CA LEU A 185 -3.35 1.59 11.58
C LEU A 185 -2.72 2.77 12.34
N PRO A 186 -1.57 3.28 11.87
CA PRO A 186 -1.07 4.59 12.28
C PRO A 186 -2.17 5.65 12.23
N ARG A 187 -2.26 6.51 13.24
CA ARG A 187 -3.33 7.51 13.34
C ARG A 187 -3.13 8.60 12.31
N ALA A 188 -4.23 9.02 11.67
CA ALA A 188 -4.19 10.10 10.68
C ALA A 188 -3.65 11.41 11.28
N GLU A 189 -4.00 11.72 12.54
CA GLU A 189 -3.53 12.92 13.25
C GLU A 189 -2.01 12.94 13.48
N ASP A 190 -1.34 11.78 13.53
CA ASP A 190 0.11 11.67 13.69
C ASP A 190 0.86 11.69 12.35
N VAL A 191 0.22 11.16 11.30
CA VAL A 191 0.86 10.90 9.99
C VAL A 191 0.63 12.06 9.01
N LEU A 192 -0.62 12.52 8.84
CA LEU A 192 -0.97 13.47 7.79
C LEU A 192 -0.28 14.84 7.95
N PRO A 193 -0.14 15.42 9.16
CA PRO A 193 0.60 16.67 9.33
C PRO A 193 2.06 16.60 8.89
N ARG A 194 2.68 15.41 8.95
CA ARG A 194 4.08 15.21 8.51
C ARG A 194 4.20 15.31 6.99
N PHE A 195 3.24 14.76 6.24
CA PHE A 195 3.20 14.94 4.79
C PHE A 195 2.90 16.39 4.40
N GLN A 196 1.96 17.05 5.08
CA GLN A 196 1.68 18.47 4.85
C GLN A 196 2.90 19.34 5.13
N ALA A 197 3.66 19.05 6.19
CA ALA A 197 4.89 19.76 6.54
C ALA A 197 6.01 19.59 5.48
N VAL A 198 5.95 18.56 4.62
CA VAL A 198 6.85 18.44 3.47
C VAL A 198 6.29 19.06 2.18
N GLY A 199 5.07 19.61 2.22
CA GLY A 199 4.42 20.25 1.08
C GLY A 199 3.66 19.29 0.17
N ALA A 200 3.38 18.06 0.63
CA ALA A 200 2.60 17.11 -0.15
C ALA A 200 1.13 17.54 -0.24
N ALA A 201 0.53 17.37 -1.41
CA ALA A 201 -0.92 17.39 -1.56
C ALA A 201 -1.48 16.06 -1.05
N LEU A 202 -2.45 16.11 -0.15
CA LEU A 202 -3.13 14.91 0.36
C LEU A 202 -4.39 14.68 -0.45
N ILE A 203 -4.56 13.44 -0.91
CA ILE A 203 -5.72 13.02 -1.70
C ILE A 203 -6.33 11.81 -1.03
N LEU A 204 -7.59 11.89 -0.63
CA LEU A 204 -8.35 10.73 -0.19
C LEU A 204 -8.45 9.70 -1.33
N ALA A 205 -7.80 8.55 -1.15
CA ALA A 205 -7.75 7.52 -2.16
C ALA A 205 -9.05 6.70 -2.20
N HIS A 206 -9.48 6.35 -3.42
CA HIS A 206 -10.58 5.43 -3.73
C HIS A 206 -11.74 5.42 -2.70
N PRO A 207 -12.36 6.60 -2.41
CA PRO A 207 -13.28 6.78 -1.28
C PRO A 207 -14.56 5.96 -1.37
N GLY A 208 -14.88 5.37 -2.53
CA GLY A 208 -16.07 4.55 -2.74
C GLY A 208 -16.22 3.41 -1.74
N GLY A 209 -15.11 2.77 -1.34
CA GLY A 209 -15.14 1.70 -0.35
C GLY A 209 -15.44 2.17 1.07
N PHE A 210 -15.03 3.39 1.43
CA PHE A 210 -15.40 4.03 2.69
C PHE A 210 -16.86 4.49 2.63
N LEU A 211 -17.23 5.23 1.59
CA LEU A 211 -18.57 5.73 1.34
C LEU A 211 -19.64 4.64 1.40
N ALA A 212 -19.39 3.48 0.78
CA ALA A 212 -20.34 2.37 0.79
C ALA A 212 -20.55 1.75 2.19
N ARG A 213 -19.55 1.83 3.07
CA ARG A 213 -19.61 1.26 4.43
C ARG A 213 -20.18 2.24 5.46
N HIS A 214 -19.89 3.53 5.28
CA HIS A 214 -20.04 4.56 6.30
C HIS A 214 -21.08 5.64 5.92
N GLY A 215 -21.39 5.78 4.64
CA GLY A 215 -22.29 6.80 4.12
C GLY A 215 -21.63 8.18 3.93
N PRO A 216 -22.34 9.11 3.29
CA PRO A 216 -21.80 10.42 2.90
C PRO A 216 -21.49 11.33 4.10
N ASP A 217 -22.31 11.29 5.16
CA ASP A 217 -22.13 12.17 6.32
C ASP A 217 -20.84 11.84 7.11
N GLU A 218 -20.51 10.56 7.25
CA GLU A 218 -19.26 10.11 7.88
C GLU A 218 -18.05 10.42 6.99
N LEU A 219 -18.19 10.31 5.66
CA LEU A 219 -17.13 10.71 4.72
C LEU A 219 -16.84 12.21 4.81
N ASP A 220 -17.88 13.04 4.86
CA ASP A 220 -17.75 14.49 5.02
C ASP A 220 -17.12 14.86 6.38
N ALA A 221 -17.47 14.12 7.44
CA ALA A 221 -16.85 14.29 8.76
C ALA A 221 -15.36 13.92 8.74
N LEU A 222 -15.01 12.80 8.09
CA LEU A 222 -13.62 12.37 7.90
C LEU A 222 -12.79 13.44 7.18
N ILE A 223 -13.30 13.96 6.05
CA ILE A 223 -12.65 15.02 5.26
C ILE A 223 -12.43 16.26 6.10
N ARG A 224 -13.46 16.73 6.83
CA ARG A 224 -13.33 17.90 7.72
C ARG A 224 -12.31 17.69 8.84
N GLN A 225 -12.25 16.50 9.43
CA GLN A 225 -11.33 16.20 10.52
C GLN A 225 -9.88 16.13 10.04
N THR A 226 -9.65 15.53 8.87
CA THR A 226 -8.31 15.14 8.42
C THR A 226 -7.70 16.10 7.40
N GLY A 227 -8.52 16.94 6.77
CA GLY A 227 -8.08 17.95 5.80
C GLY A 227 -7.57 17.35 4.48
N VAL A 228 -8.03 16.14 4.15
CA VAL A 228 -7.76 15.44 2.87
C VAL A 228 -8.81 15.74 1.82
#